data_AF-A0AAN8GB83-F1
#
_entry.id   AF-A0AAN8GB83-F1
#
_cell.length_a   1.000
_cell.length_b   1.000
_cell.length_c   1.000
_cell.angle_alpha   90.00
_cell.angle_beta   90.00
_cell.angle_gamma   90.00
#
_symmetry.space_group_name_H-M   'P 1'
#
loop_
_entity.id
_entity.type
_entity.pdbx_description
1 polymer ?
#
loop_
_entity_poly.entity_id
_entity_poly.type
_entity_poly.pdbx_seq_one_letter_code
_entity_poly.pdbx_strand_id
1 'polypeptide(L)'
;MDVPDANDDSFGIEVILPDGVKTAPCCPHGPTLLFEKVSKGGEKGRRFYACSACRDRKDCHFFQWEDDKVSEARLLAREAENQSKRPPLTQQERVKRSEVNL
;
A
#
# COMPACT_ATOMS: atom_id res chain seq x y z
N MET A 1 10.03 -33.55 -26.57
CA MET A 1 10.53 -33.80 -25.21
C MET A 1 10.43 -32.46 -24.51
N ASP A 2 9.27 -32.19 -23.92
CA ASP A 2 9.03 -30.96 -23.19
C ASP A 2 9.76 -31.06 -21.85
N VAL A 3 10.77 -30.19 -21.68
CA VAL A 3 11.56 -30.10 -20.45
C VAL A 3 10.64 -29.52 -19.37
N PRO A 4 10.48 -30.17 -18.20
CA PRO A 4 9.78 -29.52 -17.10
C PRO A 4 10.65 -28.37 -16.63
N ASP A 5 10.19 -27.14 -16.88
CA ASP A 5 10.82 -25.92 -16.40
C ASP A 5 10.72 -25.91 -14.87
N ALA A 6 11.76 -26.45 -14.23
CA ALA A 6 11.91 -26.50 -12.80
C ALA A 6 12.36 -25.13 -12.28
N ASN A 7 11.53 -24.10 -12.45
CA ASN A 7 11.62 -22.82 -11.74
C ASN A 7 10.32 -21.98 -11.91
N ASP A 8 9.16 -22.62 -11.76
CA ASP A 8 7.93 -21.89 -11.45
C ASP A 8 7.98 -21.43 -9.97
N ASP A 9 8.81 -20.43 -9.68
CA ASP A 9 8.89 -19.76 -8.37
C ASP A 9 7.72 -18.78 -8.18
N SER A 10 6.50 -19.27 -8.39
CA SER A 10 5.29 -18.50 -8.13
C SER A 10 5.09 -18.35 -6.61
N PHE A 11 5.41 -17.16 -6.09
CA PHE A 11 5.17 -16.78 -4.69
C PHE A 11 3.73 -16.28 -4.53
N GLY A 12 3.03 -16.75 -3.51
CA GLY A 12 1.74 -16.22 -3.10
C GLY A 12 1.89 -14.90 -2.33
N ILE A 13 0.83 -14.10 -2.31
CA ILE A 13 0.73 -12.89 -1.47
C ILE A 13 -0.53 -13.02 -0.62
N GLU A 14 -0.35 -12.98 0.69
CA GLU A 14 -1.44 -12.95 1.67
C GLU A 14 -1.61 -11.54 2.24
N VAL A 15 -2.85 -11.18 2.58
CA VAL A 15 -3.19 -9.93 3.27
C VAL A 15 -3.42 -10.27 4.74
N ILE A 16 -2.67 -9.61 5.62
CA ILE A 16 -2.75 -9.81 7.07
C ILE A 16 -3.63 -8.73 7.68
N LEU A 17 -4.70 -9.12 8.36
CA LEU A 17 -5.56 -8.22 9.11
C LEU A 17 -5.14 -8.29 10.59
N PRO A 18 -4.49 -7.26 11.15
CA PRO A 18 -4.07 -7.28 12.55
C PRO A 18 -5.27 -7.15 13.49
N ASP A 19 -5.35 -8.00 14.52
CA ASP A 19 -6.44 -8.07 15.49
C ASP A 19 -6.50 -6.88 16.49
N GLY A 20 -5.78 -5.78 16.23
CA GLY A 20 -5.66 -4.66 17.17
C GLY A 20 -5.38 -3.31 16.52
N VAL A 21 -5.26 -2.25 17.35
CA VAL A 21 -5.08 -0.85 16.94
C VAL A 21 -3.64 -0.56 16.50
N LYS A 22 -3.11 -1.33 15.56
CA LYS A 22 -1.90 -0.92 14.84
C LYS A 22 -2.34 -0.03 13.68
N THR A 23 -2.07 1.27 13.78
CA THR A 23 -2.38 2.21 12.70
C THR A 23 -1.43 1.95 11.53
N ALA A 24 -1.96 1.42 10.43
CA ALA A 24 -1.20 1.25 9.21
C ALA A 24 -0.74 2.63 8.69
N PRO A 25 0.49 2.76 8.18
CA PRO A 25 0.94 4.00 7.61
C PRO A 25 0.11 4.37 6.38
N CYS A 26 -0.12 5.66 6.15
CA CYS A 26 -0.85 6.14 4.98
C CYS A 26 0.09 6.43 3.81
N CYS A 27 -0.37 6.08 2.61
CA CYS A 27 0.14 6.60 1.35
C CYS A 27 -0.79 7.71 0.83
N PRO A 28 -0.51 8.33 -0.34
CA PRO A 28 -1.38 9.35 -0.92
C PRO A 28 -2.82 8.90 -1.19
N HIS A 29 -3.05 7.58 -1.24
CA HIS A 29 -4.35 6.97 -1.51
C HIS A 29 -5.09 6.52 -0.24
N GLY A 30 -4.53 6.77 0.95
CA GLY A 30 -5.13 6.39 2.24
C GLY A 30 -4.33 5.34 3.01
N PRO A 31 -4.95 4.64 3.98
CA PRO A 31 -4.31 3.58 4.75
C PRO A 31 -3.78 2.45 3.86
N THR A 32 -2.56 2.02 4.13
CA THR A 32 -1.94 0.85 3.48
C THR A 32 -2.48 -0.45 4.07
N LEU A 33 -2.24 -1.56 3.37
CA LEU A 33 -2.51 -2.91 3.86
C LEU A 33 -1.20 -3.62 4.20
N LEU A 34 -1.25 -4.53 5.16
CA LEU A 34 -0.14 -5.40 5.52
C LEU A 34 -0.20 -6.66 4.67
N PHE A 35 0.90 -6.97 3.99
CA PHE A 35 1.05 -8.12 3.12
C PHE A 35 2.16 -9.04 3.61
N GLU A 36 2.04 -10.33 3.35
CA GLU A 36 3.08 -11.34 3.56
C GLU A 36 3.31 -12.08 2.24
N LYS A 37 4.58 -12.22 1.82
CA LYS A 37 4.92 -13.14 0.72
C LYS A 37 5.00 -14.54 1.28
N VAL A 38 4.32 -15.49 0.64
CA VAL A 38 4.35 -16.91 1.03
C VAL A 38 5.00 -17.73 -0.08
N SER A 39 5.96 -18.58 0.27
CA SER A 39 6.55 -19.52 -0.69
C SER A 39 5.66 -20.77 -0.82
N LYS A 40 5.85 -21.56 -1.89
CA LYS A 40 5.08 -22.79 -2.16
C LYS A 40 5.06 -23.79 -0.99
N GLY A 41 6.05 -23.76 -0.12
CA GLY A 41 6.11 -24.59 1.10
C GLY A 41 5.26 -24.10 2.28
N GLY A 42 4.51 -23.01 2.12
CA GLY A 42 3.73 -22.40 3.21
C GLY A 42 4.58 -21.70 4.27
N GLU A 43 5.87 -21.49 4.01
CA GLU A 43 6.73 -20.69 4.88
C GLU A 43 6.29 -19.22 4.86
N LYS A 44 6.14 -18.64 6.05
CA LYS A 44 5.78 -17.24 6.23
C LYS A 44 6.97 -16.37 5.85
N GLY A 45 6.77 -15.48 4.88
CA GLY A 45 7.77 -14.49 4.52
C GLY A 45 7.71 -13.24 5.42
N ARG A 46 8.57 -12.27 5.09
CA ARG A 46 8.59 -10.99 5.80
C ARG A 46 7.39 -10.13 5.39
N ARG A 47 6.78 -9.47 6.38
CA ARG A 47 5.59 -8.64 6.20
C ARG A 47 5.91 -7.20 5.84
N PHE A 48 5.11 -6.61 4.96
CA PHE A 48 5.30 -5.25 4.48
C PHE A 48 3.99 -4.52 4.25
N TYR A 49 4.01 -3.20 4.40
CA TYR A 49 2.94 -2.30 4.04
C TYR A 49 3.07 -1.83 2.60
N ALA A 50 1.98 -1.93 1.83
CA ALA A 50 1.87 -1.38 0.49
C ALA A 50 0.48 -0.77 0.23
N CYS A 51 0.38 0.01 -0.84
CA CYS A 51 -0.85 0.72 -1.22
C CYS A 51 -2.02 -0.25 -1.42
N SER A 52 -3.18 0.10 -0.85
CA SER A 52 -4.43 -0.65 -0.97
C SER A 52 -5.13 -0.44 -2.31
N ALA A 53 -5.02 0.77 -2.88
CA ALA A 53 -5.69 1.17 -4.11
C ALA A 53 -4.89 0.85 -5.39
N CYS A 54 -3.56 0.95 -5.34
CA CYS A 54 -2.70 0.84 -6.52
C CYS A 54 -1.51 -0.08 -6.22
N ARG A 55 -1.56 -1.33 -6.66
CA ARG A 55 -0.52 -2.33 -6.40
C ARG A 55 0.70 -2.19 -7.30
N ASP A 56 0.54 -1.59 -8.49
CA ASP A 56 1.69 -1.24 -9.33
C ASP A 56 2.47 -0.11 -8.64
N ARG A 57 3.78 -0.35 -8.45
CA ARG A 57 4.67 0.63 -7.84
C ARG A 57 4.81 1.89 -8.67
N LYS A 58 4.51 1.87 -9.97
CA LYS A 58 4.53 3.07 -10.84
C LYS A 58 3.46 4.09 -10.43
N ASP A 59 2.32 3.61 -9.96
CA ASP A 59 1.20 4.46 -9.53
C ASP A 59 1.33 4.88 -8.06
N CYS A 60 1.91 4.01 -7.22
CA CYS A 60 2.21 4.33 -5.83
C CYS A 60 3.51 3.68 -5.36
N HIS A 61 4.53 4.50 -5.12
CA HIS A 61 5.84 4.03 -4.66
C HIS A 61 5.90 3.63 -3.18
N PHE A 62 4.78 3.69 -2.45
CA PHE A 62 4.78 3.43 -1.01
C PHE A 62 5.18 1.98 -0.69
N PHE A 63 6.22 1.83 0.13
CA PHE A 63 6.65 0.56 0.68
C PHE A 63 7.32 0.75 2.04
N GLN A 64 7.00 -0.13 3.00
CA GLN A 64 7.63 -0.15 4.32
C GLN A 64 7.56 -1.56 4.91
N TRP A 65 8.63 -2.09 5.48
CA TRP A 65 8.54 -3.35 6.21
C TRP A 65 7.81 -3.19 7.55
N GLU A 66 7.10 -4.22 8.03
CA GLU A 66 6.35 -4.13 9.29
C GLU A 66 7.24 -3.73 10.48
N ASP A 67 8.47 -4.24 10.49
CA ASP A 67 9.47 -4.10 11.54
C ASP A 67 10.43 -2.91 11.34
N ASP A 68 10.28 -2.13 10.26
CA ASP A 68 11.14 -0.97 10.00
C ASP A 68 10.88 0.14 11.04
N LYS A 69 11.95 0.55 11.73
CA LYS A 69 11.95 1.79 12.52
C LYS A 69 12.11 2.99 11.58
N VAL A 70 11.04 3.74 11.39
CA VAL A 70 11.03 4.92 10.50
C VAL A 70 11.48 6.15 11.27
N SER A 71 12.47 6.89 10.74
CA SER A 71 12.91 8.15 11.33
C SER A 71 11.85 9.24 11.20
N GLU A 72 11.88 10.22 12.10
CA GLU A 72 10.98 11.38 12.05
C GLU A 72 11.05 12.11 10.71
N ALA A 73 12.26 12.34 10.19
CA ALA A 73 12.46 12.96 8.88
C ALA A 73 11.73 12.21 7.74
N ARG A 74 11.72 10.87 7.78
CA ARG A 74 11.02 10.06 6.79
C ARG A 74 9.49 10.10 6.97
N LEU A 75 9.00 10.22 8.21
CA LEU A 75 7.58 10.43 8.48
C LEU A 75 7.11 11.79 7.96
N LEU A 76 7.86 12.86 8.22
CA LEU A 76 7.56 14.21 7.75
C LEU A 76 7.58 14.29 6.22
N ALA A 77 8.59 13.71 5.57
CA ALA A 77 8.67 13.68 4.10
C ALA A 77 7.48 12.95 3.47
N ARG A 78 7.06 11.83 4.07
CA ARG A 78 5.87 11.09 3.65
C ARG A 78 4.61 11.94 3.82
N GLU A 79 4.45 12.61 4.95
CA GLU A 79 3.27 13.45 5.17
C GLU A 79 3.21 14.60 4.17
N ALA A 80 4.34 15.25 3.89
CA ALA A 80 4.42 16.29 2.86
C ALA A 80 4.03 15.77 1.47
N GLU A 81 4.49 14.58 1.08
CA GLU A 81 4.10 13.94 -0.19
C GLU A 81 2.60 13.60 -0.21
N ASN A 82 2.07 13.05 0.88
CA ASN A 82 0.65 12.72 0.98
C ASN A 82 -0.22 13.98 0.89
N GLN A 83 0.24 15.10 1.46
CA GLN A 83 -0.44 16.39 1.38
C GLN A 83 -0.38 16.99 -0.04
N SER A 84 0.77 16.92 -0.72
CA SER A 84 0.93 17.49 -2.07
C SER A 84 0.11 16.77 -3.13
N LYS A 85 -0.19 15.49 -2.92
CA LYS A 85 -1.03 14.66 -3.80
C LYS A 85 -2.53 14.71 -3.49
N ARG A 86 -2.95 15.55 -2.54
CA ARG A 86 -4.38 15.72 -2.25
C ARG A 86 -5.12 16.33 -3.45
N PRO A 87 -6.37 15.92 -3.72
CA PRO A 87 -7.17 16.57 -4.73
C PRO A 87 -7.32 18.07 -4.47
N PRO A 88 -7.31 18.92 -5.53
CA PRO A 88 -7.36 20.38 -5.38
C PRO A 88 -8.69 20.89 -4.82
N LEU A 89 -9.76 20.11 -5.00
CA LEU A 89 -11.07 20.39 -4.43
C LEU A 89 -11.37 19.38 -3.33
N THR A 90 -11.97 19.86 -2.25
CA THR A 90 -12.58 19.03 -1.22
C THR A 90 -13.83 18.33 -1.77
N GLN A 91 -14.31 17.32 -1.04
CA GLN A 91 -15.57 16.66 -1.37
C GLN A 91 -16.75 17.63 -1.34
N GLN A 92 -16.79 18.54 -0.36
CA GLN A 92 -17.85 19.54 -0.24
C GLN A 92 -17.87 20.49 -1.44
N GLU A 93 -16.71 20.96 -1.89
CA GLU A 93 -16.62 21.83 -3.08
C GLU A 93 -17.02 21.09 -4.35
N ARG A 94 -16.66 19.81 -4.49
CA ARG A 94 -17.10 18.97 -5.62
C ARG A 94 -18.62 18.82 -5.66
N VAL A 95 -19.25 18.52 -4.52
CA VAL A 95 -20.71 18.37 -4.41
C VAL A 95 -21.42 19.67 -4.78
N LYS A 96 -20.99 20.79 -4.19
CA LYS A 96 -21.55 22.12 -4.53
C LYS A 96 -21.43 22.42 -6.02
N ARG A 97 -20.30 22.09 -6.64
CA ARG A 97 -20.10 22.29 -8.08
C ARG A 97 -21.02 21.41 -8.92
N SER A 98 -21.27 20.16 -8.53
CA SER A 98 -22.22 19.31 -9.26
C SER A 98 -23.66 19.80 -9.17
N GLU A 99 -24.06 20.38 -8.04
CA GLU A 99 -25.42 20.91 -7.81
C GLU A 99 -25.73 22.16 -8.64
N VAL A 100 -24.73 22.98 -8.97
CA VAL A 100 -24.91 24.20 -9.79
C VAL A 100 -25.06 23.89 -11.29
N ASN A 101 -24.72 22.67 -11.73
CA ASN A 101 -24.79 22.24 -13.13
C ASN A 101 -26.03 21.39 -13.46
N LEU A 102 -26.98 21.29 -12.52
CA LEU A 102 -28.31 20.67 -12.66
C LEU A 102 -29.38 21.75 -12.73
#